data_AF-A0AAP4BCW2-F1
#
_entry.id   AF-A0AAP4BCW2-F1
#
_cell.length_a   1.000
_cell.length_b   1.000
_cell.length_c   1.000
_cell.angle_alpha   90.00
_cell.angle_beta   90.00
_cell.angle_gamma   90.00
#
_symmetry.space_group_name_H-M   'P 1'
#
loop_
_entity.id
_entity.type
_entity.pdbx_description
1 polymer ?
#
loop_
_entity_poly.entity_id
_entity_poly.type
_entity_poly.pdbx_seq_one_letter_code
_entity_poly.pdbx_strand_id
1 'polypeptide(L)' 'MKNMELKRELYETKKTIDNALRNFDYVTDPALIDYYSYTLKAAGIRYQFLLKQAKQLEGTTSAGQQQKFRIRR' A
#
# COMPACT_ATOMS: atom_id res chain seq x y z
N MET A 1 9.56 -12.43 -12.36
CA MET A 1 8.22 -11.93 -12.73
C MET A 1 7.48 -11.28 -11.54
N LYS A 2 7.42 -11.93 -10.36
CA LYS A 2 6.70 -11.47 -9.16
C LYS A 2 7.00 -10.03 -8.67
N ASN A 3 8.22 -9.53 -8.86
CA ASN A 3 8.60 -8.15 -8.48
C ASN A 3 7.93 -7.08 -9.38
N MET A 4 7.76 -7.37 -10.68
CA MET A 4 7.12 -6.43 -11.62
C MET A 4 5.62 -6.32 -11.37
N GLU A 5 4.98 -7.44 -11.03
CA GLU A 5 3.57 -7.47 -10.65
C GLU A 5 3.31 -6.68 -9.37
N LEU A 6 4.14 -6.86 -8.33
CA LEU A 6 4.00 -6.10 -7.09
C LEU A 6 4.18 -4.58 -7.30
N LYS A 7 5.16 -4.17 -8.11
CA LYS A 7 5.36 -2.75 -8.46
C LYS A 7 4.16 -2.18 -9.21
N ARG A 8 3.60 -2.95 -10.14
CA ARG A 8 2.38 -2.57 -10.86
C ARG A 8 1.20 -2.41 -9.90
N GLU A 9 0.99 -3.36 -9.00
CA GLU A 9 -0.09 -3.29 -8.01
C GLU A 9 0.04 -2.10 -7.06
N LEU A 10 1.27 -1.80 -6.61
CA LEU A 10 1.55 -0.60 -5.81
C LEU A 10 1.20 0.67 -6.57
N TYR A 11 1.58 0.75 -7.85
CA TYR A 11 1.28 1.89 -8.71
C TYR A 11 -0.24 2.08 -8.91
N GLU A 12 -0.96 1.02 -9.26
CA GLU A 12 -2.42 1.09 -9.47
C GLU A 12 -3.18 1.41 -8.19
N THR A 13 -2.75 0.83 -7.06
CA THR A 13 -3.35 1.14 -5.76
C THR A 13 -3.12 2.61 -5.39
N LYS A 14 -1.91 3.13 -5.61
CA LYS A 14 -1.61 4.55 -5.38
C LYS A 14 -2.44 5.46 -6.29
N LYS A 15 -2.54 5.14 -7.57
CA LYS A 15 -3.37 5.89 -8.54
C LYS A 15 -4.84 5.93 -8.11
N THR A 16 -5.35 4.83 -7.55
CA THR A 16 -6.72 4.77 -7.01
C THR A 16 -6.90 5.74 -5.84
N ILE A 17 -5.94 5.77 -4.91
CA ILE A 17 -5.93 6.71 -3.77
C ILE A 17 -5.86 8.15 -4.28
N ASP A 18 -4.92 8.47 -5.17
CA ASP A 18 -4.72 9.82 -5.70
C ASP A 18 -5.97 10.33 -6.43
N ASN A 19 -6.65 9.46 -7.20
CA ASN A 19 -7.90 9.80 -7.88
C ASN A 19 -9.06 9.99 -6.90
N ALA A 20 -9.19 9.13 -5.89
CA ALA A 20 -10.22 9.27 -4.86
C ALA A 20 -10.03 10.57 -4.08
N LEU A 21 -8.81 10.89 -3.65
CA LEU A 21 -8.50 12.15 -2.97
C LEU A 21 -8.81 13.37 -3.83
N ARG A 22 -8.37 13.39 -5.10
CA ARG A 22 -8.62 14.52 -6.01
C ARG A 22 -10.10 14.83 -6.15
N ASN A 23 -10.95 13.81 -6.22
CA ASN A 23 -12.38 13.98 -6.42
C ASN A 23 -13.12 14.24 -5.09
N PHE A 24 -12.58 13.78 -3.96
CA PHE A 24 -13.16 13.96 -2.64
C PHE A 24 -13.22 15.45 -2.23
N ASP A 25 -12.22 16.24 -2.62
CA ASP A 25 -12.16 17.66 -2.25
C ASP A 25 -13.32 18.50 -2.80
N TYR A 26 -13.97 18.05 -3.88
CA TYR A 26 -15.01 18.80 -4.58
C TYR A 26 -16.40 18.17 -4.49
N VAL A 27 -16.53 17.03 -3.83
CA VAL A 27 -17.79 16.28 -3.80
C VAL A 27 -18.68 16.74 -2.65
N THR A 28 -19.94 17.05 -2.97
CA THR A 28 -20.95 17.46 -1.98
C THR A 28 -22.07 16.43 -1.83
N ASP A 29 -22.13 15.45 -2.73
CA ASP A 29 -23.09 14.34 -2.67
C ASP A 29 -22.71 13.39 -1.50
N PRO A 30 -23.57 13.23 -0.49
CA PRO A 30 -23.30 12.35 0.65
C PRO A 30 -22.98 10.90 0.25
N ALA A 31 -23.64 10.35 -0.77
CA ALA A 31 -23.38 8.98 -1.21
C ALA A 31 -21.99 8.84 -1.84
N LEU A 32 -21.52 9.87 -2.54
CA LEU A 32 -20.18 9.91 -3.10
C LEU A 32 -19.11 10.17 -2.04
N ILE A 33 -19.40 10.96 -1.00
CA ILE A 33 -18.54 11.13 0.18
C ILE A 33 -18.29 9.77 0.84
N ASP A 34 -19.35 9.00 1.07
CA ASP A 34 -19.25 7.65 1.64
C ASP A 34 -18.45 6.73 0.72
N TYR A 35 -18.76 6.73 -0.58
CA TYR A 35 -18.05 5.95 -1.58
C TYR A 35 -16.54 6.20 -1.54
N TYR A 36 -16.10 7.46 -1.54
CA TYR A 36 -14.68 7.79 -1.49
C TYR A 36 -14.06 7.47 -0.13
N SER A 37 -14.77 7.67 0.99
CA SER A 37 -14.29 7.25 2.32
C SER A 37 -14.01 5.75 2.38
N TYR A 38 -14.94 4.92 1.90
CA TYR A 38 -14.74 3.47 1.84
C TYR A 38 -13.65 3.07 0.85
N THR A 39 -13.58 3.74 -0.31
CA THR A 39 -12.55 3.51 -1.32
C THR A 39 -11.16 3.80 -0.77
N LEU A 40 -10.97 4.94 -0.11
CA LEU A 40 -9.70 5.34 0.51
C LEU A 40 -9.29 4.36 1.61
N LYS A 41 -10.24 3.93 2.45
CA LYS A 41 -9.97 2.94 3.50
C LYS A 41 -9.52 1.60 2.90
N ALA A 42 -10.25 1.09 1.92
CA ALA A 42 -9.94 -0.19 1.28
C ALA A 42 -8.60 -0.14 0.52
N ALA A 43 -8.38 0.91 -0.28
CA ALA A 43 -7.14 1.10 -1.01
C ALA A 43 -5.94 1.31 -0.06
N GLY A 44 -6.13 2.01 1.06
CA GLY A 44 -5.12 2.17 2.10
C GLY A 44 -4.71 0.85 2.75
N ILE A 45 -5.67 0.00 3.11
CA ILE A 45 -5.40 -1.35 3.64
C ILE A 45 -4.61 -2.18 2.61
N ARG A 46 -5.04 -2.16 1.34
CA ARG A 46 -4.34 -2.85 0.25
C ARG A 46 -2.91 -2.33 0.08
N TYR A 47 -2.73 -1.01 0.09
CA TYR A 47 -1.42 -0.39 -0.07
C TYR A 47 -0.46 -0.81 1.05
N GLN A 48 -0.91 -0.78 2.31
CA GLN A 48 -0.12 -1.26 3.44
C GLN A 48 0.27 -2.73 3.32
N PHE A 49 -0.65 -3.59 2.86
CA PHE A 49 -0.36 -5.00 2.60
C PHE A 49 0.71 -5.17 1.51
N LEU A 50 0.60 -4.46 0.39
CA LEU A 50 1.58 -4.50 -0.70
C LEU A 50 2.97 -3.99 -0.26
N LEU A 51 3.02 -2.95 0.57
CA LEU A 51 4.28 -2.46 1.15
C LEU A 51 4.94 -3.50 2.07
N LYS A 52 4.16 -4.25 2.85
CA LYS A 52 4.70 -5.36 3.66
C LYS A 52 5.29 -6.45 2.78
N GLN A 53 4.61 -6.82 1.70
CA GLN A 53 5.13 -7.78 0.73
C GLN A 53 6.42 -7.28 0.05
N ALA A 54 6.49 -5.99 -0.29
CA ALA A 54 7.69 -5.40 -0.89
C ALA A 54 8.89 -5.49 0.05
N LYS A 55 8.70 -5.12 1.31
CA LYS A 55 9.74 -5.24 2.36
C LYS A 55 10.20 -6.68 2.58
N GLN A 56 9.28 -7.64 2.53
CA GLN A 56 9.63 -9.06 2.66
C GLN A 56 10.51 -9.52 1.49
N LEU A 57 10.18 -9.11 0.26
CA LEU A 57 10.99 -9.44 -0.92
C LEU A 57 12.40 -8.82 -0.84
N GLU A 58 12.51 -7.56 -0.41
CA GLU A 58 13.80 -6.91 -0.19
C GLU A 58 14.61 -7.61 0.91
N GLY A 59 13.96 -7.98 2.03
CA GLY A 59 14.58 -8.70 3.14
C GLY A 59 15.04 -10.11 2.79
N THR A 60 14.33 -10.81 1.88
CA THR A 60 14.75 -12.13 1.39
C THR A 60 15.98 -12.08 0.48
N THR A 61 16.26 -10.94 -0.16
CA THR A 61 17.49 -10.74 -0.95
C THR A 61 18.69 -10.41 -0.05
N SER A 62 18.48 -9.90 1.17
CA SER A 62 19.54 -9.60 2.14
C SER A 62 19.75 -10.67 3.22
N ALA A 63 19.04 -11.81 3.18
CA ALA A 63 19.14 -12.88 4.18
C ALA A 63 20.44 -13.74 4.10
N GLY A 64 21.49 -13.22 3.47
CA GLY A 64 22.85 -13.76 3.54
C GLY A 64 23.75 -13.10 4.59
N GLN A 65 23.36 -11.93 5.14
CA GLN A 65 24.20 -11.21 6.09
C GLN A 65 23.35 -10.44 7.10
N GLN A 66 22.98 -11.10 8.20
CA GLN A 66 22.85 -10.51 9.55
C GLN A 66 22.34 -11.57 10.54
N GLN A 67 23.24 -12.50 10.90
CA GLN A 67 23.18 -13.18 12.19
C GLN A 67 23.94 -12.32 13.22
N LYS A 68 23.37 -12.18 14.43
CA LYS A 68 23.89 -11.48 15.63
C LYS A 68 23.59 -9.97 15.60
N PHE A 69 22.79 -9.39 16.49
CA PHE A 69 22.90 -9.36 17.95
C PHE A 69 21.51 -9.03 18.59
N ARG A 70 21.08 -9.79 19.61
CA ARG A 70 20.86 -9.38 21.03
C ARG A 70 19.96 -8.13 21.23
N ILE A 71 18.99 -8.03 22.14
CA ILE A 71 18.51 -8.76 23.33
C ILE A 71 17.15 -8.13 23.64
N ARG A 72 16.20 -8.91 24.18
CA ARG A 72 14.97 -8.38 24.77
C ARG A 72 15.31 -7.50 25.98
N ARG A 73 14.78 -6.28 26.04
CA ARG A 73 14.41 -5.61 27.29
C ARG A 73 13.02 -5.04 27.11
#